data_AF-G1V478-F1
#
_entry.id   AF-G1V478-F1
#
_cell.length_a   1.000
_cell.length_b   1.000
_cell.length_c   1.000
_cell.angle_alpha   90.00
_cell.angle_beta   90.00
_cell.angle_gamma   90.00
#
_symmetry.space_group_name_H-M   'P 1'
#
loop_
_entity.id
_entity.type
_entity.pdbx_description
1 polymer ?
#
loop_
_entity_poly.entity_id
_entity_poly.type
_entity_poly.pdbx_seq_one_letter_code
_entity_poly.pdbx_strand_id
1 'polypeptide(L)'
;MNAASPEDHKACDCNKPGCDCSMPQVTFSTFILSLASSALVQLGEVPNPESGATEQDLVIAKHTIDILTMLEEKTKQCLDSDEARLLEGILYELRMKYVMKKVD
;
A
#
# COMPACT_ATOMS: atom_id res chain seq x y z
N MET A 1 -2.90 0.28 22.98
CA MET A 1 -2.10 1.03 21.98
C MET A 1 -1.99 0.13 20.76
N ASN A 2 -2.42 0.42 19.53
CA ASN A 2 -3.05 1.56 18.88
C ASN A 2 -4.40 1.09 18.31
N ALA A 3 -5.50 1.72 18.71
CA ALA A 3 -6.77 1.57 18.01
C ALA A 3 -6.67 2.47 16.77
N ALA A 4 -6.72 1.87 15.59
CA ALA A 4 -6.94 2.62 14.36
C ALA A 4 -8.25 3.40 14.53
N SER A 5 -8.14 4.73 14.56
CA SER A 5 -9.33 5.57 14.48
C SER A 5 -10.00 5.32 13.13
N PRO A 6 -11.34 5.16 13.10
CA PRO A 6 -12.07 4.95 11.87
C PRO A 6 -11.93 6.20 11.00
N GLU A 7 -11.45 6.00 9.76
CA GLU A 7 -11.49 7.03 8.74
C GLU A 7 -12.94 7.27 8.34
N ASP A 8 -13.59 8.19 9.06
CA ASP A 8 -14.81 8.87 8.62
C ASP A 8 -14.51 9.57 7.28
N HIS A 9 -14.69 8.86 6.17
CA HIS A 9 -14.92 9.46 4.85
C HIS A 9 -16.27 10.15 4.89
N LYS A 10 -16.32 11.28 5.60
CA LYS A 10 -17.45 12.19 5.60
C LYS A 10 -17.52 12.78 4.18
N ALA A 11 -18.48 12.30 3.39
CA ALA A 11 -18.91 12.96 2.17
C ALA A 11 -19.02 14.46 2.49
N CYS A 12 -18.21 15.29 1.82
CA CYS A 12 -18.23 16.72 2.09
C CYS A 12 -19.51 17.32 1.52
N ASP A 13 -20.55 17.36 2.34
CA ASP A 13 -21.72 18.20 2.11
C ASP A 13 -21.38 19.61 2.60
N CYS A 14 -20.70 20.38 1.76
CA CYS A 14 -20.13 21.67 2.13
C CYS A 14 -20.59 22.78 1.18
N ASN A 15 -21.78 23.33 1.47
CA ASN A 15 -22.24 24.62 0.94
C ASN A 15 -21.70 25.80 1.80
N LYS A 16 -20.37 25.90 1.97
CA LYS A 16 -19.71 27.02 2.69
C LYS A 16 -18.40 27.46 2.03
N PRO A 17 -18.18 28.78 1.85
CA PRO A 17 -16.90 29.30 1.34
C PRO A 17 -15.82 29.20 2.43
N GLY A 18 -14.71 28.51 2.13
CA GLY A 18 -13.56 28.32 3.04
C GLY A 18 -13.29 26.88 3.47
N CYS A 19 -14.05 25.90 2.98
CA CYS A 19 -13.75 24.48 3.18
C CYS A 19 -12.73 24.01 2.14
N ASP A 20 -11.44 24.01 2.50
CA ASP A 20 -10.41 23.42 1.64
C ASP A 20 -10.45 21.90 1.79
N CYS A 21 -11.23 21.25 0.93
CA CYS A 21 -11.26 19.80 0.78
C CYS A 21 -10.10 19.35 -0.12
N SER A 22 -8.88 19.76 0.23
CA SER A 22 -7.70 19.32 -0.50
C SER A 22 -7.41 17.89 -0.08
N MET A 23 -7.63 16.94 -1.00
CA MET A 23 -7.11 15.59 -0.78
C MET A 23 -5.60 15.69 -0.51
N PRO A 24 -5.07 14.91 0.46
CA PRO A 24 -3.64 14.95 0.76
C PRO A 24 -2.84 14.70 -0.52
N GLN A 25 -1.77 15.48 -0.69
CA GLN A 25 -0.93 15.38 -1.87
C GLN A 25 -0.36 13.97 -1.98
N VAL A 26 -0.57 13.35 -3.15
CA VAL A 26 -0.03 12.03 -3.42
C VAL A 26 1.46 12.18 -3.74
N THR A 27 2.28 11.62 -2.87
CA THR A 27 3.73 11.46 -3.05
C THR A 27 4.06 10.06 -3.55
N PHE A 28 5.25 9.87 -4.11
CA PHE A 28 5.74 8.54 -4.50
C PHE A 28 5.68 7.58 -3.29
N SER A 29 6.18 8.01 -2.13
CA SER A 29 6.14 7.23 -0.89
C SER A 29 4.73 6.81 -0.48
N THR A 30 3.75 7.72 -0.54
CA THR A 30 2.34 7.37 -0.21
C THR A 30 1.73 6.40 -1.22
N PHE A 31 2.13 6.49 -2.49
CA PHE A 31 1.67 5.57 -3.54
C PHE A 31 2.30 4.18 -3.38
N ILE A 32 3.59 4.09 -3.08
CA ILE A 32 4.25 2.81 -2.79
C ILE A 32 3.65 2.16 -1.53
N LEU A 33 3.37 2.94 -0.49
CA LEU A 33 2.75 2.43 0.74
C LEU A 33 1.32 1.92 0.52
N SER A 34 0.54 2.54 -0.36
CA SER A 34 -0.81 2.06 -0.68
C SER A 34 -0.76 0.74 -1.45
N LEU A 35 0.17 0.58 -2.40
CA LEU A 35 0.42 -0.68 -3.08
C LEU A 35 0.91 -1.77 -2.12
N ALA A 36 1.80 -1.43 -1.18
CA ALA A 36 2.29 -2.35 -0.16
C ALA A 36 1.15 -2.85 0.73
N SER A 37 0.29 -1.95 1.19
CA SER A 37 -0.91 -2.29 1.96
C SER A 37 -1.82 -3.24 1.19
N SER A 38 -2.04 -2.99 -0.11
CA SER A 38 -2.81 -3.87 -0.98
C SER A 38 -2.18 -5.27 -1.09
N ALA A 39 -0.85 -5.34 -1.27
CA ALA A 39 -0.13 -6.61 -1.31
C ALA A 39 -0.24 -7.39 0.00
N LEU A 40 -0.21 -6.72 1.16
CA LEU A 40 -0.39 -7.37 2.46
C LEU A 40 -1.80 -7.95 2.62
N VAL A 41 -2.85 -7.25 2.16
CA VAL A 41 -4.21 -7.80 2.13
C VAL A 41 -4.25 -9.06 1.25
N GLN A 42 -3.67 -8.98 0.05
CA GLN A 42 -3.63 -10.10 -0.91
C GLN A 42 -2.83 -11.30 -0.38
N LEU A 43 -1.81 -11.06 0.45
CA LEU A 43 -1.05 -12.11 1.13
C LEU A 43 -1.79 -12.71 2.35
N GLY A 44 -2.96 -12.18 2.71
CA GLY A 44 -3.71 -12.59 3.89
C GLY A 44 -3.01 -12.19 5.21
N GLU A 45 -2.18 -11.15 5.20
CA GLU A 45 -1.47 -10.66 6.40
C GLU A 45 -2.32 -9.65 7.18
N VAL A 46 -3.23 -8.98 6.49
CA VAL A 46 -4.21 -8.06 7.06
C VAL A 46 -5.60 -8.37 6.49
N PRO A 47 -6.67 -8.17 7.26
CA PRO A 47 -8.02 -8.38 6.76
C PRO A 47 -8.35 -7.38 5.66
N ASN A 48 -9.13 -7.81 4.66
CA ASN A 48 -9.67 -6.90 3.66
C ASN A 48 -10.58 -5.87 4.36
N PRO A 49 -10.36 -4.55 4.18
CA PRO A 49 -11.14 -3.52 4.85
C PRO A 49 -12.62 -3.49 4.43
N GLU A 50 -12.95 -3.98 3.23
CA GLU A 50 -14.32 -4.00 2.72
C GLU A 50 -15.12 -5.20 3.25
N SER A 51 -14.52 -6.40 3.24
CA SER A 51 -15.21 -7.63 3.64
C SER A 51 -14.95 -8.03 5.10
N GLY A 52 -13.88 -7.52 5.72
CA GLY A 52 -13.36 -7.98 7.01
C GLY A 52 -12.73 -9.38 6.97
N ALA A 53 -12.74 -10.05 5.81
CA ALA A 53 -12.21 -11.40 5.66
C ALA A 53 -10.71 -11.36 5.35
N THR A 54 -9.98 -12.32 5.90
CA THR A 54 -8.58 -12.56 5.52
C THR A 54 -8.58 -13.57 4.39
N GLU A 55 -8.48 -13.08 3.16
CA GLU A 55 -8.44 -13.91 1.95
C GLU A 55 -7.06 -13.82 1.32
N GLN A 56 -6.46 -14.98 1.05
CA GLN A 56 -5.13 -15.07 0.45
C GLN A 56 -5.26 -15.34 -1.05
N ASP A 57 -4.76 -14.40 -1.86
CA ASP A 57 -4.59 -14.55 -3.30
C ASP A 57 -3.11 -14.31 -3.67
N LEU A 58 -2.35 -15.41 -3.72
CA LEU A 58 -0.93 -15.37 -4.07
C LEU A 58 -0.70 -14.92 -5.52
N VAL A 59 -1.66 -15.10 -6.43
CA VAL A 59 -1.50 -14.69 -7.83
C VAL A 59 -1.52 -13.18 -7.91
N ILE A 60 -2.50 -12.55 -7.26
CA ILE A 60 -2.61 -11.09 -7.23
C ILE A 60 -1.49 -10.47 -6.37
N ALA A 61 -1.15 -11.07 -5.23
CA ALA A 61 0.00 -10.62 -4.43
C ALA A 61 1.30 -10.60 -5.25
N LYS A 62 1.57 -11.67 -6.01
CA LYS A 62 2.73 -11.71 -6.91
C LYS A 62 2.67 -10.61 -7.95
N HIS A 63 1.50 -10.38 -8.57
CA HIS A 63 1.34 -9.33 -9.56
C HIS A 63 1.66 -7.94 -8.97
N THR A 64 1.21 -7.65 -7.75
CA THR A 64 1.53 -6.39 -7.05
C THR A 64 3.02 -6.27 -6.76
N ILE A 65 3.69 -7.35 -6.33
CA ILE A 65 5.16 -7.37 -6.13
C ILE A 65 5.89 -7.12 -7.46
N ASP A 66 5.41 -7.69 -8.57
CA ASP A 66 5.97 -7.48 -9.90
C ASP A 66 5.80 -6.02 -10.35
N ILE A 67 4.66 -5.37 -10.03
CA ILE A 67 4.44 -3.93 -10.28
C ILE A 67 5.46 -3.09 -9.50
N LEU A 68 5.61 -3.35 -8.20
CA LEU A 68 6.58 -2.63 -7.35
C LEU A 68 8.02 -2.83 -7.87
N THR A 69 8.36 -4.04 -8.30
CA THR A 69 9.68 -4.35 -8.88
C THR A 69 9.90 -3.61 -10.20
N MET A 70 8.87 -3.52 -11.05
CA MET A 70 8.93 -2.74 -12.28
C MET A 70 9.12 -1.25 -11.99
N LEU A 71 8.40 -0.72 -10.98
CA LEU A 71 8.53 0.67 -10.57
C LEU A 71 9.96 0.98 -10.09
N GLU A 72 10.53 0.15 -9.22
CA GLU A 72 11.93 0.26 -8.77
C GLU A 72 12.88 0.39 -9.96
N GLU A 73 12.79 -0.51 -10.94
CA GLU A 73 13.66 -0.49 -12.10
C GLU A 73 13.47 0.74 -12.99
N LYS A 74 12.23 1.23 -13.11
CA LYS A 74 11.91 2.41 -13.93
C LYS A 74 12.24 3.72 -13.23
N THR A 75 12.21 3.77 -11.91
CA THR A 75 12.39 5.01 -11.14
C THR A 75 13.75 5.12 -10.47
N LYS A 76 14.60 4.08 -10.44
CA LYS A 76 15.90 4.08 -9.71
C LYS A 76 16.84 5.28 -9.93
N GLN A 77 16.76 5.96 -11.08
CA GLN A 77 17.57 7.15 -11.37
C GLN A 77 16.90 8.48 -10.98
N CYS A 78 15.64 8.42 -10.55
CA CYS A 78 14.81 9.55 -10.15
C CYS A 78 14.49 9.53 -8.64
N LEU A 79 14.75 8.43 -7.93
CA LEU A 79 14.48 8.31 -6.50
C LEU A 79 15.53 9.01 -5.66
N ASP A 80 15.10 9.68 -4.61
CA ASP A 80 16.00 10.06 -3.52
C ASP A 80 16.38 8.87 -2.63
N SER A 81 17.27 9.11 -1.67
CA SER A 81 17.80 8.04 -0.80
C SER A 81 16.74 7.43 0.13
N ASP A 82 15.77 8.22 0.56
CA ASP A 82 14.72 7.77 1.47
C ASP A 82 13.65 6.99 0.68
N GLU A 83 13.27 7.48 -0.51
CA GLU A 83 12.35 6.78 -1.42
C GLU A 83 12.92 5.43 -1.88
N ALA A 84 14.20 5.38 -2.24
CA ALA A 84 14.87 4.15 -2.64
C ALA A 84 14.89 3.11 -1.51
N ARG A 85 15.26 3.54 -0.29
CA ARG A 85 15.27 2.66 0.89
C ARG A 85 13.88 2.16 1.26
N LEU A 86 12.87 3.03 1.15
CA LEU A 86 11.48 2.67 1.40
C LEU A 86 11.02 1.57 0.45
N LEU A 87 11.24 1.75 -0.85
CA LEU A 87 10.82 0.79 -1.86
C LEU A 87 11.57 -0.54 -1.74
N GLU A 88 12.90 -0.50 -1.53
CA GLU A 88 13.71 -1.69 -1.32
C GLU A 88 13.27 -2.49 -0.09
N GLY A 89 13.00 -1.79 1.03
CA GLY A 89 12.51 -2.41 2.26
C GLY A 89 11.14 -3.09 2.08
N ILE A 90 10.21 -2.40 1.42
CA ILE A 90 8.88 -2.95 1.11
C ILE A 90 8.99 -4.17 0.20
N LEU A 91 9.79 -4.10 -0.87
CA LEU A 91 10.00 -5.23 -1.78
C LEU A 91 10.60 -6.43 -1.06
N TYR A 92 11.58 -6.22 -0.18
CA TYR A 92 12.17 -7.29 0.62
C TYR A 92 11.12 -7.96 1.50
N GLU A 93 10.35 -7.17 2.27
CA GLU A 93 9.34 -7.70 3.19
C GLU A 93 8.27 -8.52 2.44
N LEU A 94 7.72 -7.96 1.36
CA LEU A 94 6.67 -8.61 0.58
C LEU A 94 7.16 -9.89 -0.10
N ARG A 95 8.38 -9.89 -0.66
CA ARG A 95 8.98 -11.09 -1.26
C ARG A 95 9.19 -12.19 -0.23
N MET A 96 9.66 -11.85 0.97
CA MET A 96 9.82 -12.82 2.06
C MET A 96 8.48 -13.42 2.48
N LYS A 97 7.48 -12.59 2.74
CA LYS A 97 6.12 -13.06 3.08
C LYS A 97 5.54 -13.95 1.98
N TYR A 98 5.67 -13.55 0.71
CA TYR A 98 5.21 -14.34 -0.43
C TYR A 98 5.87 -15.72 -0.48
N VAL A 99 7.19 -15.80 -0.28
CA VAL A 99 7.92 -17.07 -0.27
C VAL A 99 7.46 -17.95 0.88
N MET A 100 7.28 -17.39 2.08
CA MET A 100 6.78 -18.14 3.23
C MET A 100 5.40 -18.76 2.92
N LYS A 101 4.45 -17.96 2.45
CA LYS A 101 3.10 -18.42 2.10
C LYS A 101 3.03 -19.41 0.94
N LYS A 102 4.02 -19.40 0.05
CA LYS A 102 4.11 -20.35 -1.08
C LYS A 102 4.62 -21.73 -0.63
N VAL A 103 5.30 -21.79 0.52
CA VAL A 103 5.91 -23.02 1.05
C VAL A 103 4.94 -23.78 1.98
N ASP A 104 3.93 -23.09 2.52
CA ASP A 104 2.77 -23.69 3.22
C ASP A 104 1.85 -24.47 2.27
#